data_AF-W5JAS8-F1
#
_entry.id   AF-W5JAS8-F1
#
_cell.length_a   1.000
_cell.length_b   1.000
_cell.length_c   1.000
_cell.angle_alpha   90.00
_cell.angle_beta   90.00
_cell.angle_gamma   90.00
#
_symmetry.space_group_name_H-M   'P 1'
#
loop_
_entity.id
_entity.type
_entity.pdbx_description
1 polymer ?
#
loop_
_entity_poly.entity_id
_entity_poly.type
_entity_poly.pdbx_seq_one_letter_code
_entity_poly.pdbx_strand_id
1 'polypeptide(L)'
;MASALRFVLFVVSCLLVVGSPWAIAAQDGDLQTKDYNDAECGERLALKEGLVKGGYPTLPGEWPWHVALYQRGITSEGFIYACGGSIVHRYLIVTAAHCVTYAASRRKIPTEDLQLKMGRFNLSNEVEEHGEEHRVIESIVHAGFVPTTFENDIAILRVELPIIFNHFIQPVCLWKRDDGFVLPSVYERLGTVVGWGLTDENRSGTVLNEARMPVVDSLTCLASDRTFFGRLLYAKAYCAGFKNGTGVCNGDSGGGMFFQFQNRWYLKGLVSFSNTIDASGVCNLKQYIGFTDASQYIDWLYENTPNSGIDDPILGHPNIRLINQGNCGHNKHVYEYAEERKPILGQYGWMVTLRHPFQDPEYVPCNGVLINRNYILTTNCVDLQDEISVTIGDYDTSKTKDCVKEEWEEYQTCISTVQTVSVGQLFRKDDLVLARLTIPAVIGRREHISAICLPVTPQQRERLYNRYIMTGWKESGTDAKTLQRAVLTTIDQNNCRVELENPQLDDRTICARNPNNRSRSPMCNDYMPGSIIQAIEKKSNRYLLYGLQTSISYCSRPEQYIAISKYMQWILDNIRG
;
A
#
# COMPACT_ATOMS: atom_id res chain seq x y z
N MET A 1 77.82 27.33 3.60
CA MET A 1 76.56 27.64 2.91
C MET A 1 75.68 26.40 2.95
N ALA A 2 74.44 26.57 3.43
CA ALA A 2 73.22 25.78 3.19
C ALA A 2 73.29 24.24 3.33
N SER A 3 72.71 23.67 4.40
CA SER A 3 71.32 23.17 4.51
C SER A 3 71.22 21.69 4.11
N ALA A 4 71.48 20.71 4.99
CA ALA A 4 70.57 20.14 6.01
C ALA A 4 69.18 19.80 5.44
N LEU A 5 68.73 18.54 5.40
CA LEU A 5 68.18 17.86 6.57
C LEU A 5 68.43 16.34 6.52
N ARG A 6 69.00 15.82 7.61
CA ARG A 6 69.18 14.39 7.89
C ARG A 6 68.09 13.91 8.85
N PHE A 7 67.61 12.71 8.59
CA PHE A 7 67.04 11.77 9.57
C PHE A 7 67.88 11.70 10.85
N VAL A 8 67.23 11.49 12.01
CA VAL A 8 67.58 10.44 12.99
C VAL A 8 66.60 10.51 14.18
N LEU A 9 66.09 9.32 14.53
CA LEU A 9 65.35 8.98 15.74
C LEU A 9 66.11 9.38 17.02
N PHE A 10 65.38 9.72 18.09
CA PHE A 10 65.76 9.26 19.44
C PHE A 10 64.52 8.88 20.27
N VAL A 11 64.76 7.84 21.04
CA VAL A 11 63.86 6.99 21.84
C VAL A 11 63.62 7.63 23.21
N VAL A 12 62.56 7.20 23.93
CA VAL A 12 62.62 6.65 25.32
C VAL A 12 61.29 6.84 26.10
N SER A 13 60.73 5.65 26.42
CA SER A 13 60.05 5.18 27.64
C SER A 13 58.84 5.85 28.31
N CYS A 14 57.89 4.94 28.58
CA CYS A 14 57.32 4.55 29.89
C CYS A 14 55.88 4.95 30.25
N LEU A 15 55.11 3.87 30.49
CA LEU A 15 54.15 3.61 31.58
C LEU A 15 52.69 4.11 31.47
N LEU A 16 51.81 3.10 31.58
CA LEU A 16 50.53 3.03 32.32
C LEU A 16 49.30 3.77 31.76
N VAL A 17 48.23 3.01 31.56
CA VAL A 17 46.99 2.99 32.37
C VAL A 17 45.83 2.52 31.47
N VAL A 18 45.10 1.51 31.94
CA VAL A 18 43.84 1.03 31.37
C VAL A 18 42.75 2.08 31.62
N GLY A 19 42.10 2.55 30.55
CA GLY A 19 40.95 3.45 30.62
C GLY A 19 40.20 3.48 29.29
N SER A 20 38.93 3.12 29.34
CA SER A 20 37.98 2.99 28.23
C SER A 20 37.82 4.27 27.39
N PRO A 21 37.77 4.20 26.05
CA PRO A 21 37.19 5.27 25.22
C PRO A 21 35.77 4.84 24.79
N TRP A 22 34.72 5.51 25.25
CA TRP A 22 34.09 6.68 24.64
C TRP A 22 33.96 6.60 23.11
N ALA A 23 32.68 6.61 22.73
CA ALA A 23 32.07 6.66 21.41
C ALA A 23 32.88 7.36 20.31
N ILE A 24 32.96 6.70 19.16
CA ILE A 24 33.16 7.33 17.86
C ILE A 24 31.87 7.11 17.06
N ALA A 25 31.35 8.23 16.56
CA ALA A 25 30.16 8.35 15.75
C ALA A 25 30.17 7.42 14.54
N ALA A 26 29.08 6.66 14.37
CA ALA A 26 28.76 6.02 13.10
C ALA A 26 28.11 7.09 12.20
N GLN A 27 28.83 7.40 11.12
CA GLN A 27 28.43 8.29 10.06
C GLN A 27 27.42 7.57 9.14
N ASP A 28 26.47 8.35 8.64
CA ASP A 28 25.37 7.99 7.74
C ASP A 28 25.65 6.84 6.76
N GLY A 29 24.79 5.83 6.83
CA GLY A 29 24.58 4.83 5.79
C GLY A 29 23.07 4.75 5.54
N ASP A 30 22.63 5.52 4.55
CA ASP A 30 21.28 5.58 4.00
C ASP A 30 20.83 4.16 3.59
N LEU A 31 20.08 3.47 4.46
CA LEU A 31 19.39 2.23 4.13
C LEU A 31 18.15 2.59 3.34
N GLN A 32 18.35 2.84 2.04
CA GLN A 32 17.29 2.85 1.04
C GLN A 32 16.57 1.50 1.07
N THR A 33 15.38 1.48 1.64
CA THR A 33 14.45 0.36 1.53
C THR A 33 13.93 0.31 0.09
N LYS A 34 14.57 -0.51 -0.74
CA LYS A 34 14.09 -0.88 -2.07
C LYS A 34 12.87 -1.79 -1.93
N ASP A 35 11.74 -1.36 -2.45
CA ASP A 35 10.44 -2.07 -2.39
C ASP A 35 10.31 -3.18 -3.46
N TYR A 36 11.44 -3.69 -3.96
CA TYR A 36 11.55 -4.88 -4.82
C TYR A 36 12.06 -6.08 -4.03
N ASN A 37 11.64 -6.19 -2.77
CA ASN A 37 12.19 -7.18 -1.83
C ASN A 37 12.29 -8.58 -2.47
N ASP A 38 13.53 -9.02 -2.68
CA ASP A 38 13.95 -10.39 -2.99
C ASP A 38 13.51 -11.39 -1.89
N ALA A 39 12.81 -10.93 -0.85
CA ALA A 39 12.16 -11.76 0.16
C ALA A 39 10.68 -12.09 -0.17
N GLU A 40 10.01 -11.40 -1.10
CA GLU A 40 8.55 -11.56 -1.33
C GLU A 40 8.10 -11.72 -2.81
N CYS A 41 9.04 -11.82 -3.77
CA CYS A 41 8.73 -12.00 -5.20
C CYS A 41 8.97 -13.42 -5.74
N GLY A 42 8.34 -13.76 -6.87
CA GLY A 42 8.68 -14.95 -7.65
C GLY A 42 8.41 -16.29 -6.95
N GLU A 43 7.64 -16.30 -5.87
CA GLU A 43 7.21 -17.51 -5.17
C GLU A 43 5.84 -17.97 -5.69
N ARG A 44 5.49 -19.24 -5.47
CA ARG A 44 4.15 -19.74 -5.78
C ARG A 44 3.59 -20.38 -4.53
N LEU A 45 2.67 -19.66 -3.89
CA LEU A 45 2.06 -20.10 -2.62
C LEU A 45 0.91 -21.09 -2.81
N ALA A 46 0.30 -21.19 -3.99
CA ALA A 46 -0.71 -22.20 -4.28
C ALA A 46 -0.09 -23.61 -4.29
N LEU A 47 -0.70 -24.56 -3.57
CA LEU A 47 -0.23 -25.94 -3.45
C LEU A 47 -0.31 -26.66 -4.81
N LYS A 48 0.82 -27.24 -5.25
CA LYS A 48 0.88 -28.08 -6.45
C LYS A 48 0.35 -29.48 -6.15
N GLU A 49 -0.81 -29.83 -6.69
CA GLU A 49 -1.13 -31.23 -6.99
C GLU A 49 -0.77 -31.50 -8.46
N GLY A 50 0.48 -31.91 -8.70
CA GLY A 50 0.91 -32.44 -10.00
C GLY A 50 2.07 -31.69 -10.69
N LEU A 51 2.86 -32.45 -11.45
CA LEU A 51 3.92 -31.98 -12.34
C LEU A 51 3.42 -32.07 -13.78
N VAL A 52 3.27 -30.94 -14.48
CA VAL A 52 2.88 -30.91 -15.90
C VAL A 52 4.06 -30.48 -16.77
N LYS A 53 4.27 -31.18 -17.90
CA LYS A 53 5.39 -31.05 -18.85
C LYS A 53 4.83 -31.03 -20.28
N GLY A 54 5.16 -29.99 -21.06
CA GLY A 54 4.57 -29.73 -22.40
C GLY A 54 3.41 -28.74 -22.28
N GLY A 55 3.14 -27.91 -23.28
CA GLY A 55 2.16 -26.81 -23.15
C GLY A 55 0.73 -27.32 -22.92
N TYR A 56 0.13 -26.94 -21.80
CA TYR A 56 -1.18 -27.39 -21.31
C TYR A 56 -1.80 -26.30 -20.39
N PRO A 57 -3.11 -26.38 -20.09
CA PRO A 57 -3.76 -25.48 -19.13
C PRO A 57 -3.02 -25.47 -17.78
N THR A 58 -2.94 -24.29 -17.18
CA THR A 58 -2.36 -24.09 -15.85
C THR A 58 -3.35 -24.50 -14.76
N LEU A 59 -2.96 -24.38 -13.49
CA LEU A 59 -3.87 -24.43 -12.34
C LEU A 59 -4.07 -23.02 -11.75
N PRO A 60 -5.22 -22.77 -11.09
CA PRO A 60 -5.45 -21.51 -10.38
C PRO A 60 -4.29 -21.17 -9.43
N GLY A 61 -3.74 -19.96 -9.57
CA GLY A 61 -2.64 -19.47 -8.73
C GLY A 61 -1.23 -19.95 -9.12
N GLU A 62 -1.06 -20.69 -10.22
CA GLU A 62 0.28 -21.09 -10.68
C GLU A 62 1.11 -19.94 -11.23
N TRP A 63 0.46 -18.90 -11.74
CA TRP A 63 1.10 -17.73 -12.34
C TRP A 63 0.56 -16.45 -11.73
N PRO A 64 0.79 -16.23 -10.42
CA PRO A 64 0.11 -15.20 -9.64
C PRO A 64 0.53 -13.76 -10.01
N TRP A 65 1.60 -13.61 -10.78
CA TRP A 65 2.06 -12.33 -11.33
C TRP A 65 1.53 -12.03 -12.73
N HIS A 66 0.83 -12.96 -13.40
CA HIS A 66 0.33 -12.71 -14.74
C HIS A 66 -0.92 -11.83 -14.70
N VAL A 67 -0.96 -10.82 -15.57
CA VAL A 67 -2.04 -9.81 -15.61
C VAL A 67 -2.68 -9.82 -17.00
N ALA A 68 -4.01 -9.78 -17.02
CA ALA A 68 -4.76 -9.54 -18.23
C ALA A 68 -4.98 -8.04 -18.43
N LEU A 69 -4.45 -7.49 -19.53
CA LEU A 69 -4.66 -6.11 -19.95
C LEU A 69 -5.79 -6.05 -20.97
N TYR A 70 -6.84 -5.32 -20.61
CA TYR A 70 -8.01 -5.07 -21.43
C TYR A 70 -7.99 -3.64 -21.98
N GLN A 71 -8.51 -3.48 -23.19
CA GLN A 71 -8.72 -2.19 -23.85
C GLN A 71 -10.21 -1.99 -24.17
N ARG A 72 -10.70 -0.75 -24.11
CA ARG A 72 -12.05 -0.43 -24.57
C ARG A 72 -12.18 -0.65 -26.08
N GLY A 73 -13.21 -1.39 -26.51
CA GLY A 73 -13.46 -1.65 -27.92
C GLY A 73 -13.84 -0.37 -28.68
N ILE A 74 -13.34 -0.23 -29.91
CA ILE A 74 -13.66 0.91 -30.79
C ILE A 74 -15.13 0.88 -31.24
N THR A 75 -15.72 -0.32 -31.30
CA THR A 75 -17.08 -0.57 -31.82
C THR A 75 -18.01 -1.26 -30.83
N SER A 76 -17.57 -1.50 -29.58
CA SER A 76 -18.35 -2.13 -28.52
C SER A 76 -18.29 -1.29 -27.24
N GLU A 77 -19.36 -1.29 -26.45
CA GLU A 77 -19.41 -0.57 -25.16
C GLU A 77 -18.56 -1.22 -24.05
N GLY A 78 -17.79 -2.28 -24.37
CA GLY A 78 -17.09 -3.12 -23.42
C GLY A 78 -15.57 -3.15 -23.57
N PHE A 79 -14.92 -3.74 -22.57
CA PHE A 79 -13.49 -4.01 -22.56
C PHE A 79 -13.19 -5.37 -23.20
N ILE A 80 -12.17 -5.43 -24.04
CA ILE A 80 -11.71 -6.65 -24.72
C ILE A 80 -10.28 -6.94 -24.28
N TYR A 81 -9.99 -8.21 -24.00
CA TYR A 81 -8.64 -8.66 -23.69
C TYR A 81 -7.71 -8.38 -24.87
N ALA A 82 -6.64 -7.64 -24.63
CA ALA A 82 -5.72 -7.19 -25.67
C ALA A 82 -4.32 -7.79 -25.52
N CYS A 83 -3.81 -7.84 -24.28
CA CYS A 83 -2.43 -8.21 -23.98
C CYS A 83 -2.28 -8.83 -22.58
N GLY A 84 -1.13 -9.46 -22.35
CA GLY A 84 -0.64 -9.81 -21.02
C GLY A 84 0.18 -8.72 -20.35
N GLY A 85 0.51 -8.95 -19.08
CA GLY A 85 1.44 -8.15 -18.29
C GLY A 85 1.98 -8.95 -17.10
N SER A 86 2.92 -8.34 -16.36
CA SER A 86 3.53 -8.94 -15.17
C SER A 86 3.53 -7.97 -13.99
N ILE A 87 3.04 -8.41 -12.83
CA ILE A 87 3.16 -7.67 -11.56
C ILE A 87 4.63 -7.69 -11.13
N VAL A 88 5.25 -6.52 -11.00
CA VAL A 88 6.64 -6.39 -10.52
C VAL A 88 6.73 -5.61 -9.20
N HIS A 89 5.67 -4.89 -8.85
CA HIS A 89 5.56 -4.07 -7.64
C HIS A 89 4.08 -3.91 -7.26
N ARG A 90 3.78 -3.52 -6.01
CA ARG A 90 2.40 -3.29 -5.52
C ARG A 90 1.63 -2.25 -6.33
N TYR A 91 2.33 -1.39 -7.06
CA TYR A 91 1.73 -0.36 -7.90
C TYR A 91 2.04 -0.49 -9.39
N LEU A 92 2.93 -1.41 -9.78
CA LEU A 92 3.47 -1.44 -11.14
C LEU A 92 3.25 -2.78 -11.82
N ILE A 93 2.68 -2.68 -13.02
CA ILE A 93 2.63 -3.77 -14.00
C ILE A 93 3.56 -3.42 -15.15
N VAL A 94 4.36 -4.39 -15.60
CA VAL A 94 5.18 -4.27 -16.81
C VAL A 94 4.49 -4.99 -17.96
N THR A 95 4.45 -4.36 -19.13
CA THR A 95 3.89 -4.91 -20.37
C THR A 95 4.66 -4.35 -21.58
N ALA A 96 4.29 -4.75 -22.80
CA ALA A 96 4.87 -4.20 -24.03
C ALA A 96 4.32 -2.80 -24.32
N ALA A 97 5.12 -1.94 -24.94
CA ALA A 97 4.70 -0.59 -25.28
C ALA A 97 3.59 -0.59 -26.33
N HIS A 98 3.66 -1.49 -27.31
CA HIS A 98 2.64 -1.61 -28.35
C HIS A 98 1.26 -2.01 -27.80
N CYS A 99 1.18 -2.59 -26.60
CA CYS A 99 -0.07 -2.93 -25.91
C CYS A 99 -0.79 -1.72 -25.31
N VAL A 100 -0.13 -0.56 -25.22
CA VAL A 100 -0.67 0.65 -24.58
C VAL A 100 -0.59 1.88 -25.48
N THR A 101 -0.28 1.66 -26.77
CA THR A 101 -0.22 2.69 -27.82
C THR A 101 -1.06 2.28 -29.01
N TYR A 102 -1.55 3.26 -29.77
CA TYR A 102 -2.20 2.96 -31.05
C TYR A 102 -1.23 2.35 -32.06
N ALA A 103 -1.76 1.47 -32.93
CA ALA A 103 -0.96 0.76 -33.94
C ALA A 103 -0.08 1.72 -34.78
N ALA A 104 1.18 1.32 -34.96
CA ALA A 104 2.20 2.10 -35.69
C ALA A 104 2.40 3.55 -35.19
N SER A 105 2.05 3.84 -33.93
CA SER A 105 2.13 5.18 -33.33
C SER A 105 2.70 5.16 -31.92
N ARG A 106 3.31 6.28 -31.51
CA ARG A 106 3.71 6.50 -30.11
C ARG A 106 2.60 7.12 -29.27
N ARG A 107 1.44 7.40 -29.88
CA ARG A 107 0.28 7.95 -29.16
C ARG A 107 -0.25 6.90 -28.20
N LYS A 108 -0.24 7.23 -26.91
CA LYS A 108 -0.76 6.38 -25.83
C LYS A 108 -2.28 6.23 -25.94
N ILE A 109 -2.77 5.05 -25.59
CA ILE A 109 -4.18 4.79 -25.32
C ILE A 109 -4.52 5.52 -24.00
N PRO A 110 -5.66 6.23 -23.92
CA PRO A 110 -6.10 6.88 -22.68
C PRO A 110 -6.23 5.86 -21.54
N THR A 111 -5.87 6.27 -20.33
CA THR A 111 -5.85 5.36 -19.17
C THR A 111 -7.23 4.86 -18.77
N GLU A 112 -8.27 5.65 -19.03
CA GLU A 112 -9.68 5.30 -18.86
C GLU A 112 -10.19 4.23 -19.84
N ASP A 113 -9.43 3.97 -20.90
CA ASP A 113 -9.67 2.92 -21.88
C ASP A 113 -8.83 1.66 -21.59
N LEU A 114 -8.10 1.63 -20.47
CA LEU A 114 -7.31 0.49 -20.02
C LEU A 114 -7.87 -0.08 -18.72
N GLN A 115 -7.95 -1.41 -18.63
CA GLN A 115 -8.34 -2.11 -17.42
C GLN A 115 -7.41 -3.31 -17.19
N LEU A 116 -7.01 -3.51 -15.93
CA LEU A 116 -6.16 -4.63 -15.53
C LEU A 116 -6.98 -5.63 -14.72
N LYS A 117 -6.87 -6.92 -15.05
CA LYS A 117 -7.42 -8.01 -14.24
C LYS A 117 -6.29 -8.96 -13.85
N MET A 118 -6.22 -9.32 -12.57
CA MET A 118 -5.16 -10.19 -12.02
C MET A 118 -5.76 -11.22 -11.06
N GLY A 119 -5.01 -12.28 -10.74
CA GLY A 119 -5.54 -13.42 -9.96
C GLY A 119 -6.63 -14.19 -10.70
N ARG A 120 -6.69 -14.04 -12.03
CA ARG A 120 -7.65 -14.74 -12.90
C ARG A 120 -7.05 -16.02 -13.45
N PHE A 121 -7.86 -17.06 -13.55
CA PHE A 121 -7.53 -18.31 -14.23
C PHE A 121 -8.37 -18.46 -15.50
N ASN A 122 -9.69 -18.21 -15.39
CA ASN A 122 -10.63 -18.29 -16.51
C ASN A 122 -11.25 -16.92 -16.83
N LEU A 123 -10.92 -16.34 -18.00
CA LEU A 123 -11.43 -15.03 -18.43
C LEU A 123 -12.93 -15.01 -18.75
N SER A 124 -13.56 -16.17 -18.94
CA SER A 124 -15.02 -16.27 -19.14
C SER A 124 -15.81 -16.29 -17.83
N ASN A 125 -15.13 -16.47 -16.69
CA ASN A 125 -15.76 -16.40 -15.38
C ASN A 125 -15.54 -15.01 -14.77
N GLU A 126 -16.58 -14.17 -14.82
CA GLU A 126 -16.49 -12.82 -14.24
C GLU A 126 -16.40 -12.83 -12.70
N VAL A 127 -16.77 -13.95 -12.06
CA VAL A 127 -16.80 -14.09 -10.59
C VAL A 127 -15.81 -15.17 -10.14
N GLU A 128 -14.52 -14.88 -10.27
CA GLU A 128 -13.48 -15.64 -9.56
C GLU A 128 -13.15 -14.94 -8.25
N GLU A 129 -13.38 -15.64 -7.13
CA GLU A 129 -13.26 -15.13 -5.74
C GLU A 129 -11.95 -14.39 -5.46
N HIS A 130 -10.87 -14.78 -6.13
CA HIS A 130 -9.51 -14.31 -5.83
C HIS A 130 -8.96 -13.27 -6.81
N GLY A 131 -9.69 -12.94 -7.88
CA GLY A 131 -9.16 -12.00 -8.86
C GLY A 131 -9.66 -10.58 -8.65
N GLU A 132 -8.75 -9.65 -8.88
CA GLU A 132 -8.93 -8.22 -8.66
C GLU A 132 -8.96 -7.46 -10.00
N GLU A 133 -9.70 -6.36 -10.02
CA GLU A 133 -9.71 -5.41 -11.13
C GLU A 133 -9.09 -4.09 -10.69
N HIS A 134 -8.15 -3.59 -11.48
CA HIS A 134 -7.42 -2.36 -11.19
C HIS A 134 -7.54 -1.38 -12.35
N ARG A 135 -7.76 -0.11 -12.01
CA ARG A 135 -7.70 1.01 -12.96
C ARG A 135 -6.25 1.42 -13.15
N VAL A 136 -5.92 1.76 -14.38
CA VAL A 136 -4.65 2.39 -14.73
C VAL A 136 -4.77 3.89 -14.49
N ILE A 137 -3.85 4.50 -13.75
CA ILE A 137 -3.77 5.96 -13.56
C ILE A 137 -2.66 6.58 -14.40
N GLU A 138 -1.69 5.78 -14.82
CA GLU A 138 -0.60 6.24 -15.66
C GLU A 138 -0.07 5.11 -16.56
N SER A 139 0.20 5.46 -17.82
CA SER A 139 0.93 4.62 -18.77
C SER A 139 2.25 5.31 -19.14
N ILE A 140 3.36 4.67 -18.77
CA ILE A 140 4.73 5.15 -18.98
C ILE A 140 5.36 4.28 -20.07
N VAL A 141 5.38 4.81 -21.29
CA VAL A 141 6.00 4.16 -22.45
C VAL A 141 7.47 4.57 -22.53
N HIS A 142 8.38 3.62 -22.74
CA HIS A 142 9.80 3.92 -22.84
C HIS A 142 10.08 4.98 -23.93
N ALA A 143 10.91 5.97 -23.60
CA ALA A 143 11.15 7.13 -24.47
C ALA A 143 11.79 6.77 -25.83
N GLY A 144 12.51 5.64 -25.89
CA GLY A 144 13.08 5.07 -27.10
C GLY A 144 12.16 4.15 -27.89
N PHE A 145 10.86 4.02 -27.54
CA PHE A 145 9.96 3.11 -28.25
C PHE A 145 9.78 3.51 -29.72
N VAL A 146 10.06 2.58 -30.64
CA VAL A 146 9.86 2.75 -32.09
C VAL A 146 8.79 1.78 -32.59
N PRO A 147 7.55 2.25 -32.87
CA PRO A 147 6.42 1.38 -33.21
C PRO A 147 6.60 0.52 -34.46
N THR A 148 7.46 0.93 -35.40
CA THR A 148 7.66 0.20 -36.68
C THR A 148 8.66 -0.95 -36.57
N THR A 149 9.63 -0.85 -35.65
CA THR A 149 10.70 -1.84 -35.45
C THR A 149 10.60 -2.57 -34.11
N PHE A 150 9.67 -2.16 -33.24
CA PHE A 150 9.50 -2.68 -31.86
C PHE A 150 10.77 -2.50 -30.99
N GLU A 151 11.63 -1.54 -31.34
CA GLU A 151 12.74 -1.17 -30.47
C GLU A 151 12.22 -0.56 -29.18
N ASN A 152 12.79 -0.99 -28.05
CA ASN A 152 12.36 -0.57 -26.71
C ASN A 152 10.86 -0.74 -26.47
N ASP A 153 10.30 -1.84 -26.95
CA ASP A 153 8.90 -2.22 -26.76
C ASP A 153 8.63 -2.70 -25.33
N ILE A 154 8.60 -1.74 -24.40
CA ILE A 154 8.32 -1.90 -22.98
C ILE A 154 7.58 -0.68 -22.43
N ALA A 155 6.62 -0.94 -21.54
CA ALA A 155 5.87 0.07 -20.81
C ALA A 155 5.59 -0.37 -19.37
N ILE A 156 5.40 0.63 -18.50
CA ILE A 156 4.92 0.46 -17.13
C ILE A 156 3.50 1.01 -17.05
N LEU A 157 2.62 0.28 -16.40
CA LEU A 157 1.30 0.72 -16.01
C LEU A 157 1.25 0.90 -14.50
N ARG A 158 0.88 2.11 -14.05
CA ARG A 158 0.65 2.40 -12.63
C ARG A 158 -0.83 2.23 -12.29
N VAL A 159 -1.13 1.54 -11.20
CA VAL A 159 -2.51 1.34 -10.71
C VAL A 159 -2.91 2.38 -9.66
N GLU A 160 -4.21 2.68 -9.58
CA GLU A 160 -4.78 3.65 -8.63
C GLU A 160 -4.61 3.22 -7.17
N LEU A 161 -4.86 1.95 -6.89
CA LEU A 161 -4.83 1.35 -5.56
C LEU A 161 -3.72 0.29 -5.51
N PRO A 162 -3.07 0.09 -4.34
CA PRO A 162 -2.07 -0.95 -4.21
C PRO A 162 -2.68 -2.33 -4.43
N ILE A 163 -1.93 -3.18 -5.13
CA ILE A 163 -2.23 -4.59 -5.32
C ILE A 163 -1.99 -5.33 -4.00
N ILE A 164 -3.02 -6.02 -3.51
CA ILE A 164 -2.94 -6.79 -2.26
C ILE A 164 -2.46 -8.19 -2.59
N PHE A 165 -1.21 -8.50 -2.21
CA PHE A 165 -0.65 -9.82 -2.46
C PHE A 165 -1.32 -10.89 -1.60
N ASN A 166 -1.64 -12.03 -2.24
CA ASN A 166 -2.30 -13.19 -1.64
C ASN A 166 -1.84 -14.47 -2.35
N HIS A 167 -2.50 -15.61 -2.16
CA HIS A 167 -2.09 -16.89 -2.76
C HIS A 167 -2.19 -16.93 -4.31
N PHE A 168 -2.99 -16.05 -4.90
CA PHE A 168 -3.30 -15.99 -6.33
C PHE A 168 -2.78 -14.71 -7.02
N ILE A 169 -2.33 -13.71 -6.25
CA ILE A 169 -1.81 -12.43 -6.74
C ILE A 169 -0.48 -12.14 -6.04
N GLN A 170 0.64 -12.20 -6.76
CA GLN A 170 2.00 -12.03 -6.21
C GLN A 170 2.89 -11.37 -7.27
N PRO A 171 3.97 -10.65 -6.88
CA PRO A 171 4.89 -10.08 -7.84
C PRO A 171 5.90 -11.12 -8.34
N VAL A 172 6.39 -10.97 -9.57
CA VAL A 172 7.56 -11.70 -10.08
C VAL A 172 8.85 -10.94 -9.75
N CYS A 173 9.96 -11.67 -9.59
CA CYS A 173 11.25 -11.01 -9.38
C CYS A 173 11.80 -10.40 -10.69
N LEU A 174 12.54 -9.30 -10.56
CA LEU A 174 13.29 -8.71 -11.65
C LEU A 174 14.65 -9.40 -11.84
N TRP A 175 15.23 -9.31 -13.03
CA TRP A 175 16.48 -10.01 -13.40
C TRP A 175 17.76 -9.51 -12.69
N LYS A 176 17.61 -8.65 -11.69
CA LYS A 176 18.66 -8.10 -10.83
C LYS A 176 18.16 -8.22 -9.39
N ARG A 177 18.96 -8.86 -8.56
CA ARG A 177 18.70 -9.05 -7.13
C ARG A 177 18.97 -7.76 -6.35
N ASP A 178 18.42 -7.68 -5.15
CA ASP A 178 18.60 -6.55 -4.24
C ASP A 178 20.05 -6.37 -3.80
N ASP A 179 20.80 -7.47 -3.71
CA ASP A 179 22.25 -7.52 -3.47
C ASP A 179 23.09 -7.04 -4.67
N GLY A 180 22.43 -6.65 -5.78
CA GLY A 180 23.07 -6.19 -7.01
C GLY A 180 23.50 -7.30 -7.95
N PHE A 181 23.29 -8.58 -7.60
CA PHE A 181 23.62 -9.71 -8.46
C PHE A 181 22.69 -9.77 -9.67
N VAL A 182 23.27 -9.74 -10.87
CA VAL A 182 22.55 -9.92 -12.13
C VAL A 182 22.55 -11.40 -12.49
N LEU A 183 21.37 -11.96 -12.76
CA LEU A 183 21.22 -13.37 -13.10
C LEU A 183 21.96 -13.73 -14.40
N PRO A 184 22.52 -14.95 -14.50
CA PRO A 184 23.33 -15.37 -15.64
C PRO A 184 22.50 -15.48 -16.93
N SER A 185 23.20 -15.57 -18.06
CA SER A 185 22.58 -15.83 -19.36
C SER A 185 21.74 -17.12 -19.35
N VAL A 186 20.66 -17.09 -20.12
CA VAL A 186 19.71 -18.19 -20.28
C VAL A 186 19.69 -18.75 -21.70
N TYR A 187 20.76 -18.53 -22.46
CA TYR A 187 20.94 -19.17 -23.77
C TYR A 187 20.73 -20.69 -23.68
N GLU A 188 19.99 -21.25 -24.64
CA GLU A 188 19.59 -22.67 -24.71
C GLU A 188 18.77 -23.18 -23.52
N ARG A 189 18.46 -22.34 -22.53
CA ARG A 189 17.60 -22.71 -21.40
C ARG A 189 16.14 -22.54 -21.76
N LEU A 190 15.32 -23.46 -21.27
CA LEU A 190 13.87 -23.37 -21.39
C LEU A 190 13.35 -22.31 -20.42
N GLY A 191 12.69 -21.28 -20.97
CA GLY A 191 11.85 -20.37 -20.21
C GLY A 191 10.39 -20.69 -20.44
N THR A 192 9.53 -20.17 -19.56
CA THR A 192 8.09 -20.38 -19.64
C THR A 192 7.37 -19.08 -19.96
N VAL A 193 6.52 -19.11 -20.97
CA VAL A 193 5.62 -18.01 -21.34
C VAL A 193 4.20 -18.39 -20.96
N VAL A 194 3.40 -17.40 -20.59
CA VAL A 194 2.09 -17.57 -19.99
C VAL A 194 1.12 -16.58 -20.63
N GLY A 195 -0.10 -17.03 -20.94
CA GLY A 195 -1.14 -16.15 -21.47
C GLY A 195 -2.43 -16.85 -21.88
N TRP A 196 -3.38 -16.03 -22.33
CA TRP A 196 -4.70 -16.44 -22.84
C TRP A 196 -4.81 -16.27 -24.37
N GLY A 197 -3.68 -16.21 -25.06
CA GLY A 197 -3.64 -16.03 -26.50
C GLY A 197 -4.37 -17.13 -27.28
N LEU A 198 -4.54 -16.89 -28.58
CA LEU A 198 -5.20 -17.84 -29.49
C LEU A 198 -4.55 -19.23 -29.39
N THR A 199 -5.38 -20.24 -29.16
CA THR A 199 -4.98 -21.65 -29.18
C THR A 199 -5.02 -22.24 -30.60
N ASP A 200 -4.54 -23.47 -30.78
CA ASP A 200 -4.55 -24.19 -32.06
C ASP A 200 -5.94 -24.30 -32.72
N GLU A 201 -7.02 -24.11 -31.95
CA GLU A 201 -8.41 -24.09 -32.44
C GLU A 201 -8.86 -22.70 -32.94
N ASN A 202 -7.94 -21.74 -33.03
CA ASN A 202 -8.19 -20.35 -33.44
C ASN A 202 -9.26 -19.64 -32.58
N ARG A 203 -9.31 -19.98 -31.30
CA ARG A 203 -10.16 -19.35 -30.27
C ARG A 203 -9.25 -18.77 -29.20
N SER A 204 -9.58 -17.59 -28.68
CA SER A 204 -8.88 -17.06 -27.50
C SER A 204 -9.09 -18.05 -26.35
N GLY A 205 -8.00 -18.43 -25.69
CA GLY A 205 -8.07 -19.35 -24.56
C GLY A 205 -8.90 -18.73 -23.45
N THR A 206 -9.97 -19.40 -23.03
CA THR A 206 -10.72 -18.96 -21.84
C THR A 206 -9.92 -19.22 -20.56
N VAL A 207 -9.05 -20.23 -20.59
CA VAL A 207 -8.20 -20.68 -19.48
C VAL A 207 -6.75 -20.28 -19.72
N LEU A 208 -6.05 -19.92 -18.65
CA LEU A 208 -4.64 -19.54 -18.68
C LEU A 208 -3.75 -20.73 -19.04
N ASN A 209 -2.88 -20.57 -20.05
CA ASN A 209 -1.98 -21.61 -20.52
C ASN A 209 -0.51 -21.26 -20.29
N GLU A 210 0.36 -22.27 -20.22
CA GLU A 210 1.80 -22.09 -20.23
C GLU A 210 2.45 -22.81 -21.42
N ALA A 211 3.53 -22.22 -21.97
CA ALA A 211 4.36 -22.82 -23.00
C ALA A 211 5.83 -22.69 -22.64
N ARG A 212 6.60 -23.78 -22.78
CA ARG A 212 8.05 -23.77 -22.54
C ARG A 212 8.82 -23.76 -23.84
N MET A 213 9.86 -22.95 -23.93
CA MET A 213 10.67 -22.83 -25.14
C MET A 213 12.10 -22.37 -24.84
N PRO A 214 13.10 -22.80 -25.64
CA PRO A 214 14.48 -22.43 -25.45
C PRO A 214 14.76 -21.02 -26.00
N VAL A 215 15.64 -20.29 -25.32
CA VAL A 215 16.23 -19.07 -25.88
C VAL A 215 17.25 -19.45 -26.95
N VAL A 216 17.15 -18.80 -28.10
CA VAL A 216 18.05 -18.99 -29.24
C VAL A 216 18.82 -17.70 -29.51
N ASP A 217 20.01 -17.84 -30.09
CA ASP A 217 20.90 -16.71 -30.33
C ASP A 217 20.42 -15.94 -31.56
N SER A 218 20.84 -14.67 -31.62
CA SER A 218 20.41 -13.76 -32.67
C SER A 218 20.81 -14.24 -34.08
N LEU A 219 21.95 -14.93 -34.24
CA LEU A 219 22.38 -15.43 -35.55
C LEU A 219 21.50 -16.58 -36.02
N THR A 220 21.18 -17.52 -35.15
CA THR A 220 20.22 -18.60 -35.41
C THR A 220 18.86 -18.04 -35.78
N CYS A 221 18.39 -17.02 -35.06
CA CYS A 221 17.12 -16.37 -35.36
C CYS A 221 17.14 -15.64 -36.72
N LEU A 222 18.18 -14.85 -37.00
CA LEU A 222 18.37 -14.17 -38.28
C LEU A 222 18.49 -15.14 -39.46
N ALA A 223 19.17 -16.27 -39.27
CA ALA A 223 19.31 -17.30 -40.29
C ALA A 223 17.98 -17.99 -40.60
N SER A 224 17.05 -18.00 -39.64
CA SER A 224 15.74 -18.65 -39.81
C SER A 224 14.78 -17.86 -40.70
N ASP A 225 14.81 -16.52 -40.62
CA ASP A 225 14.03 -15.61 -41.45
C ASP A 225 14.69 -14.23 -41.44
N ARG A 226 15.64 -14.05 -42.37
CA ARG A 226 16.44 -12.82 -42.44
C ARG A 226 15.59 -11.59 -42.78
N THR A 227 14.53 -11.78 -43.55
CA THR A 227 13.62 -10.70 -43.96
C THR A 227 12.82 -10.16 -42.78
N PHE A 228 12.32 -11.03 -41.92
CA PHE A 228 11.54 -10.65 -40.75
C PHE A 228 12.45 -10.17 -39.62
N PHE A 229 13.38 -11.01 -39.16
CA PHE A 229 14.22 -10.72 -38.01
C PHE A 229 15.30 -9.67 -38.28
N GLY A 230 15.74 -9.52 -39.54
CA GLY A 230 16.75 -8.51 -39.90
C GLY A 230 16.29 -7.06 -39.66
N ARG A 231 14.97 -6.83 -39.58
CA ARG A 231 14.39 -5.51 -39.27
C ARG A 231 14.05 -5.32 -37.79
N LEU A 232 13.78 -6.42 -37.08
CA LEU A 232 13.16 -6.39 -35.75
C LEU A 232 14.12 -6.77 -34.61
N LEU A 233 15.20 -7.50 -34.90
CA LEU A 233 16.20 -7.82 -33.89
C LEU A 233 17.13 -6.63 -33.64
N TYR A 234 17.29 -6.30 -32.37
CA TYR A 234 18.18 -5.26 -31.86
C TYR A 234 18.86 -5.73 -30.56
N ALA A 235 19.79 -4.94 -30.03
CA ALA A 235 20.65 -5.35 -28.92
C ALA A 235 19.90 -5.74 -27.63
N LYS A 236 18.67 -5.24 -27.42
CA LYS A 236 17.83 -5.57 -26.25
C LYS A 236 16.63 -6.44 -26.62
N ALA A 237 16.72 -7.21 -27.71
CA ALA A 237 15.76 -8.25 -28.05
C ALA A 237 16.46 -9.60 -28.24
N TYR A 238 15.73 -10.67 -27.92
CA TYR A 238 16.17 -12.04 -28.13
C TYR A 238 15.06 -12.89 -28.71
N CYS A 239 15.41 -14.05 -29.25
CA CYS A 239 14.44 -14.99 -29.80
C CYS A 239 14.29 -16.22 -28.91
N ALA A 240 13.10 -16.81 -28.93
CA ALA A 240 12.86 -18.13 -28.33
C ALA A 240 11.86 -18.94 -29.16
N GLY A 241 11.92 -20.27 -29.04
CA GLY A 241 10.97 -21.16 -29.72
C GLY A 241 11.55 -22.51 -30.11
N PHE A 242 10.66 -23.48 -30.38
CA PHE A 242 11.02 -24.80 -30.91
C PHE A 242 10.74 -24.96 -32.41
N LYS A 243 9.99 -24.04 -33.03
CA LYS A 243 9.50 -24.13 -34.42
C LYS A 243 8.67 -25.38 -34.73
N ASN A 244 8.17 -26.05 -33.69
CA ASN A 244 7.43 -27.31 -33.79
C ASN A 244 5.91 -27.14 -33.60
N GLY A 245 5.41 -25.90 -33.60
CA GLY A 245 4.02 -25.58 -33.27
C GLY A 245 3.82 -25.12 -31.82
N THR A 246 4.78 -25.30 -30.91
CA THR A 246 4.74 -24.67 -29.59
C THR A 246 5.17 -23.21 -29.69
N GLY A 247 4.30 -22.27 -29.31
CA GLY A 247 4.61 -20.86 -29.35
C GLY A 247 3.58 -20.00 -28.62
N VAL A 248 3.64 -18.70 -28.89
CA VAL A 248 2.71 -17.68 -28.40
C VAL A 248 1.94 -17.09 -29.57
N CYS A 249 0.74 -16.59 -29.32
CA CYS A 249 -0.11 -16.04 -30.35
C CYS A 249 -0.77 -14.73 -29.92
N ASN A 250 -1.70 -14.25 -30.76
CA ASN A 250 -2.46 -13.02 -30.50
C ASN A 250 -3.10 -13.08 -29.12
N GLY A 251 -2.87 -12.05 -28.30
CA GLY A 251 -3.29 -11.97 -26.90
C GLY A 251 -2.14 -12.17 -25.90
N ASP A 252 -1.09 -12.92 -26.25
CA ASP A 252 0.06 -13.15 -25.35
C ASP A 252 1.06 -11.98 -25.32
N SER A 253 0.93 -11.02 -26.25
CA SER A 253 1.74 -9.80 -26.32
C SER A 253 1.84 -9.09 -24.97
N GLY A 254 3.02 -8.61 -24.60
CA GLY A 254 3.28 -7.99 -23.30
C GLY A 254 3.31 -8.96 -22.11
N GLY A 255 2.91 -10.21 -22.29
CA GLY A 255 3.09 -11.29 -21.32
C GLY A 255 4.57 -11.60 -21.09
N GLY A 256 4.90 -12.08 -19.88
CA GLY A 256 6.28 -12.34 -19.47
C GLY A 256 6.79 -13.72 -19.89
N MET A 257 8.10 -13.80 -20.16
CA MET A 257 8.88 -15.03 -20.19
C MET A 257 9.67 -15.16 -18.90
N PHE A 258 9.42 -16.25 -18.17
CA PHE A 258 9.91 -16.45 -16.82
C PHE A 258 10.89 -17.61 -16.71
N PHE A 259 11.86 -17.47 -15.81
CA PHE A 259 12.83 -18.51 -15.49
C PHE A 259 12.93 -18.73 -13.99
N GLN A 260 13.16 -19.98 -13.61
CA GLN A 260 13.33 -20.34 -12.21
C GLN A 260 14.82 -20.42 -11.84
N PHE A 261 15.19 -19.73 -10.76
CA PHE A 261 16.51 -19.80 -10.12
C PHE A 261 16.33 -19.91 -8.61
N GLN A 262 16.97 -20.91 -7.98
CA GLN A 262 16.90 -21.12 -6.52
C GLN A 262 15.45 -21.06 -5.98
N ASN A 263 14.54 -21.76 -6.65
CA ASN A 263 13.10 -21.82 -6.38
C ASN A 263 12.27 -20.54 -6.62
N ARG A 264 12.89 -19.44 -7.07
CA ARG A 264 12.19 -18.20 -7.41
C ARG A 264 12.08 -17.97 -8.90
N TRP A 265 11.00 -17.33 -9.31
CA TRP A 265 10.70 -16.98 -10.69
C TRP A 265 11.08 -15.54 -11.00
N TYR A 266 11.75 -15.36 -12.13
CA TYR A 266 12.29 -14.09 -12.58
C TYR A 266 11.80 -13.76 -13.99
N LEU A 267 11.44 -12.51 -14.22
CA LEU A 267 11.03 -11.98 -15.52
C LEU A 267 12.25 -11.69 -16.39
N LYS A 268 12.41 -12.44 -17.50
CA LYS A 268 13.51 -12.23 -18.47
C LYS A 268 13.11 -11.33 -19.62
N GLY A 269 11.91 -11.52 -20.16
CA GLY A 269 11.49 -10.79 -21.35
C GLY A 269 9.99 -10.70 -21.50
N LEU A 270 9.57 -9.87 -22.45
CA LEU A 270 8.17 -9.59 -22.77
C LEU A 270 7.90 -10.02 -24.20
N VAL A 271 6.79 -10.70 -24.44
CA VAL A 271 6.36 -11.06 -25.81
C VAL A 271 6.17 -9.78 -26.61
N SER A 272 6.88 -9.63 -27.73
CA SER A 272 6.92 -8.39 -28.51
C SER A 272 6.45 -8.58 -29.95
N PHE A 273 7.11 -9.46 -30.72
CA PHE A 273 6.80 -9.65 -32.14
C PHE A 273 6.93 -11.10 -32.59
N SER A 274 6.06 -11.51 -33.51
CA SER A 274 6.09 -12.81 -34.17
C SER A 274 5.68 -12.67 -35.63
N ASN A 275 6.14 -13.61 -36.47
CA ASN A 275 5.75 -13.63 -37.88
C ASN A 275 4.31 -14.20 -37.99
N THR A 276 3.55 -13.80 -39.01
CA THR A 276 2.18 -14.27 -39.24
C THR A 276 2.12 -15.28 -40.39
N ILE A 277 1.09 -16.13 -40.41
CA ILE A 277 0.89 -17.14 -41.47
C ILE A 277 0.41 -16.46 -42.76
N ASP A 278 -0.44 -15.44 -42.63
CA ASP A 278 -1.03 -14.70 -43.74
C ASP A 278 -1.47 -13.28 -43.31
N ALA A 279 -2.20 -12.59 -44.21
CA ALA A 279 -2.72 -11.25 -44.00
C ALA A 279 -3.85 -11.16 -42.95
N SER A 280 -4.36 -12.29 -42.44
CA SER A 280 -5.35 -12.31 -41.35
C SER A 280 -4.73 -12.00 -39.98
N GLY A 281 -3.39 -11.98 -39.88
CA GLY A 281 -2.68 -11.64 -38.65
C GLY A 281 -2.54 -12.80 -37.66
N VAL A 282 -2.84 -14.04 -38.06
CA VAL A 282 -2.63 -15.23 -37.22
C VAL A 282 -1.14 -15.54 -37.11
N CYS A 283 -0.67 -15.81 -35.89
CA CYS A 283 0.74 -16.09 -35.58
C CYS A 283 1.26 -17.35 -36.29
N ASN A 284 2.53 -17.37 -36.67
CA ASN A 284 3.22 -18.52 -37.27
C ASN A 284 4.04 -19.27 -36.22
N LEU A 285 3.43 -20.29 -35.61
CA LEU A 285 4.04 -21.12 -34.56
C LEU A 285 5.20 -22.03 -35.05
N LYS A 286 5.52 -21.99 -36.36
CA LYS A 286 6.70 -22.66 -36.95
C LYS A 286 7.91 -21.73 -37.07
N GLN A 287 7.81 -20.50 -36.58
CA GLN A 287 8.90 -19.54 -36.50
C GLN A 287 9.29 -19.25 -35.05
N TYR A 288 10.45 -18.63 -34.85
CA TYR A 288 10.81 -18.10 -33.54
C TYR A 288 9.96 -16.87 -33.19
N ILE A 289 9.92 -16.54 -31.91
CA ILE A 289 9.22 -15.38 -31.36
C ILE A 289 10.27 -14.41 -30.82
N GLY A 290 10.06 -13.11 -31.07
CA GLY A 290 10.88 -12.03 -30.54
C GLY A 290 10.36 -11.51 -29.20
N PHE A 291 11.29 -11.36 -28.26
CA PHE A 291 11.04 -10.83 -26.93
C PHE A 291 11.85 -9.56 -26.69
N THR A 292 11.25 -8.57 -26.04
CA THR A 292 12.01 -7.47 -25.42
C THR A 292 12.73 -8.02 -24.19
N ASP A 293 14.05 -7.85 -24.10
CA ASP A 293 14.85 -8.28 -22.95
C ASP A 293 14.63 -7.33 -21.76
N ALA A 294 13.67 -7.65 -20.90
CA ALA A 294 13.32 -6.86 -19.72
C ALA A 294 14.52 -6.66 -18.77
N SER A 295 15.49 -7.59 -18.76
CA SER A 295 16.71 -7.46 -17.95
C SER A 295 17.60 -6.28 -18.38
N GLN A 296 17.41 -5.74 -19.58
CA GLN A 296 18.14 -4.58 -20.10
C GLN A 296 17.46 -3.24 -19.77
N TYR A 297 16.34 -3.27 -19.03
CA TYR A 297 15.55 -2.09 -18.63
C TYR A 297 15.38 -1.98 -17.12
N ILE A 298 16.14 -2.77 -16.34
CA ILE A 298 16.01 -2.80 -14.89
C ILE A 298 16.18 -1.43 -14.25
N ASP A 299 17.22 -0.68 -14.65
CA ASP A 299 17.45 0.65 -14.08
C ASP A 299 16.29 1.61 -14.41
N TRP A 300 15.75 1.55 -15.64
CA TRP A 300 14.56 2.30 -16.04
C TRP A 300 13.30 1.90 -15.24
N LEU A 301 13.12 0.60 -14.94
CA LEU A 301 12.04 0.13 -14.08
C LEU A 301 12.18 0.71 -12.66
N TYR A 302 13.39 0.67 -12.08
CA TYR A 302 13.67 1.26 -10.77
C TYR A 302 13.45 2.78 -10.75
N GLU A 303 13.91 3.51 -11.77
CA GLU A 303 13.69 4.96 -11.90
C GLU A 303 12.22 5.35 -11.93
N ASN A 304 11.38 4.48 -12.50
CA ASN A 304 9.94 4.67 -12.60
C ASN A 304 9.17 3.92 -11.51
N THR A 305 9.85 3.44 -10.47
CA THR A 305 9.19 2.88 -9.29
C THR A 305 8.80 3.99 -8.34
N PRO A 306 7.61 3.94 -7.74
CA PRO A 306 7.27 4.82 -6.64
C PRO A 306 8.34 4.71 -5.56
N ASN A 307 9.24 5.69 -5.47
CA ASN A 307 10.08 5.81 -4.30
C ASN A 307 9.12 6.07 -3.14
N SER A 308 9.22 5.27 -2.08
CA SER A 308 8.31 5.20 -0.93
C SER A 308 8.11 6.52 -0.15
N GLY A 309 8.61 7.66 -0.67
CA GLY A 309 8.35 9.01 -0.17
C GLY A 309 7.95 10.07 -1.23
N ILE A 310 7.93 9.80 -2.54
CA ILE A 310 7.70 10.86 -3.56
C ILE A 310 6.43 10.65 -4.40
N ASP A 311 6.10 9.41 -4.76
CA ASP A 311 4.92 9.11 -5.61
C ASP A 311 3.71 8.57 -4.81
N ASP A 312 3.84 8.50 -3.48
CA ASP A 312 2.71 8.17 -2.62
C ASP A 312 1.73 9.34 -2.59
N PRO A 313 0.43 9.15 -2.91
CA PRO A 313 -0.51 10.26 -3.03
C PRO A 313 -0.69 11.02 -1.71
N ILE A 314 -0.40 10.40 -0.55
CA ILE A 314 -0.47 11.02 0.77
C ILE A 314 0.84 11.74 1.10
N LEU A 315 2.00 11.07 0.94
CA LEU A 315 3.31 11.68 1.27
C LEU A 315 3.70 12.78 0.27
N GLY A 316 3.32 12.62 -1.01
CA GLY A 316 3.49 13.63 -2.05
C GLY A 316 2.45 14.76 -2.00
N HIS A 317 1.45 14.67 -1.12
CA HIS A 317 0.39 15.68 -1.04
C HIS A 317 0.92 17.03 -0.50
N PRO A 318 0.58 18.18 -1.11
CA PRO A 318 1.10 19.49 -0.67
C PRO A 318 0.73 19.89 0.76
N ASN A 319 -0.36 19.32 1.29
CA ASN A 319 -0.83 19.55 2.66
C ASN A 319 -0.28 18.56 3.69
N ILE A 320 0.61 17.62 3.33
CA ILE A 320 1.18 16.65 4.27
C ILE A 320 1.86 17.34 5.48
N ARG A 321 2.48 18.49 5.24
CA ARG A 321 3.11 19.37 6.26
C ARG A 321 2.14 19.94 7.31
N LEU A 322 0.83 19.83 7.10
CA LEU A 322 -0.19 20.33 8.01
C LEU A 322 -0.61 19.30 9.06
N ILE A 323 -0.13 18.06 8.94
CA ILE A 323 -0.36 16.96 9.88
C ILE A 323 1.01 16.42 10.33
N ASN A 324 1.04 15.65 11.42
CA ASN A 324 2.26 15.01 11.93
C ASN A 324 3.48 15.94 12.06
N GLN A 325 3.28 17.18 12.52
CA GLN A 325 4.31 18.25 12.60
C GLN A 325 5.39 18.01 13.68
N GLY A 326 5.88 16.79 13.84
CA GLY A 326 6.90 16.41 14.84
C GLY A 326 6.41 16.40 16.29
N ASN A 327 5.21 16.94 16.58
CA ASN A 327 4.64 17.06 17.94
C ASN A 327 3.23 16.45 18.05
N CYS A 328 2.99 15.34 17.34
CA CYS A 328 1.74 14.58 17.44
C CYS A 328 1.89 13.32 18.30
N GLY A 329 0.77 12.83 18.85
CA GLY A 329 0.63 11.48 19.40
C GLY A 329 1.62 11.13 20.50
N HIS A 330 2.07 12.10 21.31
CA HIS A 330 3.15 11.86 22.26
C HIS A 330 2.76 10.83 23.33
N ASN A 331 3.58 9.80 23.50
CA ASN A 331 3.41 8.80 24.55
C ASN A 331 4.28 9.15 25.76
N LYS A 332 3.69 9.75 26.81
CA LYS A 332 4.45 10.25 27.97
C LYS A 332 5.05 9.13 28.83
N HIS A 333 4.31 8.04 29.07
CA HIS A 333 4.69 6.98 30.03
C HIS A 333 5.23 5.70 29.36
N VAL A 334 6.17 5.87 28.44
CA VAL A 334 6.68 4.79 27.57
C VAL A 334 7.26 3.61 28.37
N TYR A 335 8.12 3.90 29.33
CA TYR A 335 8.98 2.93 30.00
C TYR A 335 8.47 2.54 31.39
N GLU A 336 7.37 3.13 31.84
CA GLU A 336 6.91 3.05 33.22
C GLU A 336 5.76 2.06 33.38
N TYR A 337 4.80 2.05 32.44
CA TYR A 337 3.56 1.29 32.59
C TYR A 337 3.10 0.66 31.28
N ALA A 338 2.56 -0.57 31.39
CA ALA A 338 1.71 -1.13 30.37
C ALA A 338 0.51 -0.21 30.13
N GLU A 339 -0.01 -0.18 28.89
CA GLU A 339 -1.03 0.79 28.49
C GLU A 339 -2.23 0.84 29.45
N GLU A 340 -2.72 -0.32 29.88
CA GLU A 340 -3.86 -0.48 30.78
C GLU A 340 -3.68 0.21 32.14
N ARG A 341 -2.43 0.45 32.55
CA ARG A 341 -2.05 1.06 33.84
C ARG A 341 -1.62 2.51 33.73
N LYS A 342 -1.47 3.06 32.52
CA LYS A 342 -1.09 4.47 32.35
C LYS A 342 -2.18 5.40 32.91
N PRO A 343 -1.82 6.55 33.51
CA PRO A 343 -2.80 7.55 33.89
C PRO A 343 -3.56 8.03 32.65
N ILE A 344 -4.84 8.36 32.82
CA ILE A 344 -5.69 8.87 31.72
C ILE A 344 -5.61 10.40 31.65
N LEU A 345 -5.59 11.08 32.81
CA LEU A 345 -5.45 12.54 32.89
C LEU A 345 -4.17 12.99 32.17
N GLY A 346 -4.33 13.87 31.16
CA GLY A 346 -3.19 14.45 30.44
C GLY A 346 -2.46 13.52 29.46
N GLN A 347 -2.91 12.27 29.29
CA GLN A 347 -2.30 11.30 28.37
C GLN A 347 -2.85 11.40 26.93
N TYR A 348 -4.15 11.69 26.77
CA TYR A 348 -4.82 11.74 25.47
C TYR A 348 -5.25 13.15 25.08
N GLY A 349 -4.29 14.08 25.01
CA GLY A 349 -4.56 15.51 24.81
C GLY A 349 -5.18 15.88 23.45
N TRP A 350 -5.42 14.91 22.58
CA TRP A 350 -6.11 15.07 21.30
C TRP A 350 -7.61 14.78 21.38
N MET A 351 -8.12 14.26 22.49
CA MET A 351 -9.55 14.02 22.64
C MET A 351 -10.31 15.34 22.75
N VAL A 352 -11.44 15.42 22.06
CA VAL A 352 -12.34 16.56 22.12
C VAL A 352 -13.78 16.11 22.33
N THR A 353 -14.57 16.97 22.96
CA THR A 353 -16.03 16.83 23.03
C THR A 353 -16.67 17.88 22.16
N LEU A 354 -17.73 17.50 21.45
CA LEU A 354 -18.55 18.42 20.67
C LEU A 354 -19.88 18.57 21.38
N ARG A 355 -20.39 19.80 21.48
CA ARG A 355 -21.63 20.15 22.16
C ARG A 355 -22.40 21.22 21.41
N HIS A 356 -23.71 21.08 21.38
CA HIS A 356 -24.60 22.15 20.95
C HIS A 356 -24.73 23.18 22.10
N PRO A 357 -24.60 24.49 21.85
CA PRO A 357 -24.56 25.52 22.89
C PRO A 357 -25.86 25.63 23.69
N PHE A 358 -26.97 25.14 23.14
CA PHE A 358 -28.30 25.17 23.77
C PHE A 358 -28.75 23.82 24.34
N GLN A 359 -27.96 22.77 24.22
CA GLN A 359 -28.26 21.48 24.84
C GLN A 359 -27.79 21.44 26.30
N ASP A 360 -28.39 20.52 27.07
CA ASP A 360 -28.03 20.27 28.46
C ASP A 360 -26.51 20.10 28.61
N PRO A 361 -25.83 20.87 29.50
CA PRO A 361 -24.40 20.71 29.78
C PRO A 361 -24.01 19.29 30.20
N GLU A 362 -24.98 18.52 30.68
CA GLU A 362 -24.82 17.13 31.09
C GLU A 362 -24.83 16.16 29.89
N TYR A 363 -25.19 16.57 28.67
CA TYR A 363 -25.18 15.70 27.48
C TYR A 363 -24.02 16.06 26.53
N VAL A 364 -23.18 15.06 26.19
CA VAL A 364 -22.11 15.21 25.18
C VAL A 364 -22.56 14.49 23.90
N PRO A 365 -23.00 15.21 22.86
CA PRO A 365 -23.55 14.57 21.67
C PRO A 365 -22.52 13.78 20.86
N CYS A 366 -21.26 14.24 20.82
CA CYS A 366 -20.21 13.55 20.07
C CYS A 366 -18.84 13.68 20.74
N ASN A 367 -18.05 12.62 20.59
CA ASN A 367 -16.62 12.65 20.77
C ASN A 367 -15.93 13.04 19.45
N GLY A 368 -14.66 13.39 19.53
CA GLY A 368 -13.84 13.60 18.35
C GLY A 368 -12.36 13.62 18.69
N VAL A 369 -11.56 13.92 17.68
CA VAL A 369 -10.10 13.94 17.80
C VAL A 369 -9.46 15.10 17.06
N LEU A 370 -8.53 15.79 17.72
CA LEU A 370 -7.73 16.87 17.17
C LEU A 370 -6.57 16.30 16.33
N ILE A 371 -6.56 16.63 15.03
CA ILE A 371 -5.55 16.13 14.08
C ILE A 371 -4.46 17.17 13.76
N ASN A 372 -4.77 18.45 13.96
CA ASN A 372 -3.81 19.55 13.98
C ASN A 372 -4.44 20.75 14.71
N ARG A 373 -3.76 21.91 14.74
CA ARG A 373 -4.26 23.10 15.44
C ARG A 373 -5.59 23.66 14.89
N ASN A 374 -5.99 23.34 13.66
CA ASN A 374 -7.13 23.95 12.98
C ASN A 374 -8.30 22.98 12.78
N TYR A 375 -8.08 21.68 12.86
CA TYR A 375 -9.05 20.66 12.43
C TYR A 375 -9.19 19.53 13.44
N ILE A 376 -10.43 19.08 13.59
CA ILE A 376 -10.81 17.85 14.29
C ILE A 376 -11.49 16.87 13.33
N LEU A 377 -11.47 15.58 13.68
CA LEU A 377 -12.32 14.55 13.08
C LEU A 377 -13.38 14.11 14.09
N THR A 378 -14.58 13.84 13.59
CA THR A 378 -15.71 13.24 14.31
C THR A 378 -16.54 12.42 13.31
N THR A 379 -17.73 11.99 13.70
CA THR A 379 -18.64 11.22 12.84
C THR A 379 -19.93 11.97 12.53
N ASN A 380 -20.85 11.31 11.83
CA ASN A 380 -22.17 11.82 11.43
C ASN A 380 -23.12 12.19 12.59
N CYS A 381 -22.71 12.04 13.85
CA CYS A 381 -23.49 12.44 15.02
C CYS A 381 -23.67 13.96 15.17
N VAL A 382 -22.95 14.75 14.37
CA VAL A 382 -23.17 16.20 14.24
C VAL A 382 -23.98 16.55 12.99
N ASP A 383 -24.96 17.44 13.11
CA ASP A 383 -25.64 18.03 11.96
C ASP A 383 -24.82 19.19 11.36
N LEU A 384 -24.88 19.36 10.03
CA LEU A 384 -24.17 20.42 9.31
C LEU A 384 -24.80 21.81 9.53
N GLN A 385 -26.05 21.86 10.01
CA GLN A 385 -26.77 23.11 10.25
C GLN A 385 -26.61 23.64 11.68
N ASP A 386 -26.09 22.81 12.58
CA ASP A 386 -26.03 23.11 13.99
C ASP A 386 -24.85 24.03 14.34
N GLU A 387 -25.10 24.99 15.23
CA GLU A 387 -24.00 25.69 15.90
C GLU A 387 -23.33 24.72 16.88
N ILE A 388 -22.08 24.37 16.63
CA ILE A 388 -21.36 23.39 17.44
C ILE A 388 -20.16 24.05 18.10
N SER A 389 -20.03 23.81 19.39
CA SER A 389 -18.84 24.14 20.18
C SER A 389 -18.02 22.87 20.44
N VAL A 390 -16.70 23.01 20.40
CA VAL A 390 -15.74 21.94 20.64
C VAL A 390 -14.93 22.30 21.88
N THR A 391 -14.92 21.42 22.88
CA THR A 391 -14.07 21.54 24.07
C THR A 391 -12.86 20.62 23.93
N ILE A 392 -11.67 21.19 24.07
CA ILE A 392 -10.38 20.57 23.78
C ILE A 392 -9.59 20.41 25.08
N GLY A 393 -9.03 19.22 25.29
CA GLY A 393 -8.18 18.91 26.44
C GLY A 393 -8.95 18.73 27.75
N ASP A 394 -10.23 18.38 27.66
CA ASP A 394 -11.02 18.05 28.84
C ASP A 394 -10.68 16.65 29.36
N TYR A 395 -10.81 16.44 30.66
CA TYR A 395 -10.76 15.11 31.26
C TYR A 395 -12.08 14.80 31.97
N ASP A 396 -12.55 15.68 32.84
CA ASP A 396 -13.85 15.58 33.52
C ASP A 396 -14.77 16.69 33.07
N THR A 397 -15.67 16.31 32.16
CA THR A 397 -16.61 17.20 31.47
C THR A 397 -17.66 17.87 32.37
N SER A 398 -17.70 17.51 33.66
CA SER A 398 -18.53 18.13 34.69
C SER A 398 -17.80 19.23 35.47
N LYS A 399 -16.47 19.34 35.31
CA LYS A 399 -15.62 20.27 36.06
C LYS A 399 -14.99 21.28 35.10
N THR A 400 -14.64 22.44 35.66
CA THR A 400 -13.93 23.49 34.92
C THR A 400 -12.41 23.37 35.05
N LYS A 401 -11.95 22.60 36.04
CA LYS A 401 -10.55 22.34 36.35
C LYS A 401 -10.40 20.91 36.84
N ASP A 402 -9.62 20.12 36.10
CA ASP A 402 -9.41 18.72 36.44
C ASP A 402 -8.16 18.55 37.27
N CYS A 403 -8.33 17.86 38.39
CA CYS A 403 -7.28 17.67 39.37
C CYS A 403 -7.34 16.25 39.93
N VAL A 404 -6.19 15.58 40.00
CA VAL A 404 -6.05 14.24 40.58
C VAL A 404 -5.11 14.33 41.79
N LYS A 405 -5.50 13.66 42.88
CA LYS A 405 -4.60 13.38 44.00
C LYS A 405 -4.04 11.98 43.79
N GLU A 406 -2.72 11.85 43.68
CA GLU A 406 -2.09 10.54 43.77
C GLU A 406 -2.07 10.08 45.23
N GLU A 407 -2.30 8.78 45.48
CA GLU A 407 -2.43 8.23 46.84
C GLU A 407 -1.17 8.45 47.71
N TRP A 408 -0.04 8.78 47.11
CA TRP A 408 1.27 8.89 47.75
C TRP A 408 1.86 10.31 47.71
N GLU A 409 1.19 11.27 47.07
CA GLU A 409 1.65 12.67 46.99
C GLU A 409 0.77 13.59 47.83
N GLU A 410 1.42 14.49 48.60
CA GLU A 410 0.74 15.49 49.42
C GLU A 410 0.12 16.61 48.56
N TYR A 411 0.51 16.71 47.29
CA TYR A 411 0.12 17.76 46.35
C TYR A 411 -0.86 17.24 45.29
N GLN A 412 -1.84 18.08 44.96
CA GLN A 412 -2.86 17.79 43.95
C GLN A 412 -2.39 18.29 42.58
N THR A 413 -2.23 17.39 41.62
CA THR A 413 -1.85 17.73 40.25
C THR A 413 -3.09 18.15 39.49
N CYS A 414 -3.10 19.39 39.00
CA CYS A 414 -4.20 19.95 38.23
C CYS A 414 -3.76 20.34 36.83
N ILE A 415 -4.57 20.03 35.83
CA ILE A 415 -4.36 20.57 34.49
C ILE A 415 -4.86 22.02 34.39
N SER A 416 -4.32 22.76 33.42
CA SER A 416 -4.82 24.10 33.11
C SER A 416 -6.22 24.02 32.47
N THR A 417 -6.94 25.13 32.42
CA THR A 417 -8.33 25.13 31.91
C THR A 417 -8.41 24.56 30.49
N VAL A 418 -9.57 24.00 30.15
CA VAL A 418 -9.88 23.54 28.79
C VAL A 418 -9.94 24.72 27.80
N GLN A 419 -9.97 24.41 26.51
CA GLN A 419 -10.23 25.40 25.46
C GLN A 419 -11.53 25.05 24.75
N THR A 420 -12.52 25.95 24.79
CA THR A 420 -13.77 25.79 24.03
C THR A 420 -13.76 26.71 22.81
N VAL A 421 -14.07 26.17 21.63
CA VAL A 421 -14.00 26.87 20.34
C VAL A 421 -15.20 26.47 19.47
N SER A 422 -15.81 27.42 18.77
CA SER A 422 -16.87 27.12 17.80
C SER A 422 -16.31 26.45 16.52
N VAL A 423 -17.14 25.65 15.86
CA VAL A 423 -16.85 25.13 14.52
C VAL A 423 -17.23 26.17 13.48
N GLY A 424 -16.30 26.47 12.56
CA GLY A 424 -16.52 27.43 11.48
C GLY A 424 -16.94 26.78 10.15
N GLN A 425 -16.52 25.53 9.91
CA GLN A 425 -16.86 24.81 8.67
C GLN A 425 -16.83 23.31 8.91
N LEU A 426 -17.76 22.58 8.28
CA LEU A 426 -17.85 21.13 8.30
C LEU A 426 -17.71 20.56 6.89
N PHE A 427 -16.94 19.48 6.76
CA PHE A 427 -16.81 18.68 5.55
C PHE A 427 -17.21 17.25 5.88
N ARG A 428 -18.01 16.60 5.03
CA ARG A 428 -18.48 15.22 5.24
C ARG A 428 -18.11 14.34 4.05
N LYS A 429 -17.68 13.11 4.33
CA LYS A 429 -17.54 12.03 3.36
C LYS A 429 -17.93 10.72 4.04
N ASP A 430 -18.96 10.07 3.50
CA ASP A 430 -19.62 8.94 4.15
C ASP A 430 -20.02 9.34 5.60
N ASP A 431 -19.66 8.54 6.59
CA ASP A 431 -19.91 8.83 8.01
C ASP A 431 -18.80 9.65 8.70
N LEU A 432 -17.72 10.00 7.99
CA LEU A 432 -16.61 10.77 8.53
C LEU A 432 -16.88 12.28 8.37
N VAL A 433 -16.65 13.03 9.44
CA VAL A 433 -16.79 14.49 9.46
C VAL A 433 -15.46 15.14 9.86
N LEU A 434 -15.00 16.08 9.04
CA LEU A 434 -13.86 16.95 9.30
C LEU A 434 -14.38 18.34 9.65
N ALA A 435 -14.06 18.84 10.83
CA ALA A 435 -14.52 20.14 11.30
C ALA A 435 -13.36 21.12 11.44
N ARG A 436 -13.51 22.31 10.88
CA ARG A 436 -12.56 23.42 11.01
C ARG A 436 -12.94 24.30 12.18
N LEU A 437 -12.01 24.52 13.10
CA LEU A 437 -12.18 25.41 14.25
C LEU A 437 -12.16 26.88 13.80
N THR A 438 -12.96 27.74 14.44
CA THR A 438 -12.93 29.19 14.18
C THR A 438 -11.65 29.85 14.68
N ILE A 439 -11.05 29.31 15.74
CA ILE A 439 -9.79 29.77 16.34
C ILE A 439 -8.86 28.56 16.52
N PRO A 440 -7.56 28.66 16.23
CA PRO A 440 -6.63 27.55 16.41
C PRO A 440 -6.55 27.04 17.85
N ALA A 441 -6.41 25.73 18.01
CA ALA A 441 -6.13 25.06 19.27
C ALA A 441 -4.72 25.41 19.77
N VAL A 442 -4.59 25.60 21.09
CA VAL A 442 -3.35 26.04 21.75
C VAL A 442 -2.43 24.85 22.06
N ILE A 443 -2.01 24.15 21.00
CA ILE A 443 -1.15 22.95 21.08
C ILE A 443 0.23 23.29 21.67
N GLY A 444 0.73 22.45 22.57
CA GLY A 444 2.11 22.48 23.07
C GLY A 444 2.45 23.59 24.06
N ARG A 445 1.59 24.61 24.22
CA ARG A 445 1.69 25.55 25.35
C ARG A 445 1.03 24.99 26.63
N ARG A 446 0.12 24.03 26.47
CA ARG A 446 -0.55 23.31 27.56
C ARG A 446 -0.25 21.83 27.39
N GLU A 447 0.16 21.16 28.46
CA GLU A 447 0.57 19.74 28.41
C GLU A 447 -0.58 18.78 28.04
N HIS A 448 -1.82 19.23 28.19
CA HIS A 448 -3.03 18.45 28.00
C HIS A 448 -3.75 18.73 26.67
N ILE A 449 -3.18 19.57 25.80
CA ILE A 449 -3.69 19.85 24.44
C ILE A 449 -2.62 19.52 23.41
N SER A 450 -2.87 18.49 22.60
CA SER A 450 -1.96 17.98 21.57
C SER A 450 -2.74 17.36 20.41
N ALA A 451 -2.16 17.29 19.22
CA ALA A 451 -2.77 16.55 18.11
C ALA A 451 -2.37 15.06 18.13
N ILE A 452 -3.22 14.16 17.61
CA ILE A 452 -2.86 12.76 17.35
C ILE A 452 -2.05 12.64 16.05
N CYS A 453 -1.22 11.61 15.90
CA CYS A 453 -0.60 11.33 14.61
C CYS A 453 -1.58 10.60 13.67
N LEU A 454 -1.48 10.86 12.37
CA LEU A 454 -2.20 10.14 11.32
C LEU A 454 -1.29 9.12 10.61
N PRO A 455 -1.83 8.02 10.07
CA PRO A 455 -1.06 7.01 9.35
C PRO A 455 -0.73 7.52 7.94
N VAL A 456 0.45 8.13 7.78
CA VAL A 456 0.83 8.81 6.53
C VAL A 456 1.67 7.93 5.61
N THR A 457 2.43 6.98 6.15
CA THR A 457 3.24 6.05 5.34
C THR A 457 2.41 4.84 4.88
N PRO A 458 2.75 4.21 3.74
CA PRO A 458 2.11 2.95 3.31
C PRO A 458 2.08 1.90 4.42
N GLN A 459 3.22 1.70 5.10
CA GLN A 459 3.33 0.71 6.17
C GLN A 459 2.40 1.02 7.35
N GLN A 460 2.18 2.30 7.68
CA GLN A 460 1.23 2.68 8.73
C GLN A 460 -0.22 2.45 8.30
N ARG A 461 -0.56 2.70 7.03
CA ARG A 461 -1.93 2.60 6.50
C ARG A 461 -2.41 1.16 6.31
N GLU A 462 -1.49 0.26 5.96
CA GLU A 462 -1.77 -1.17 5.74
C GLU A 462 -1.72 -2.00 7.02
N ARG A 463 -1.09 -1.48 8.07
CA ARG A 463 -0.88 -2.23 9.30
C ARG A 463 -2.15 -2.40 10.11
N LEU A 464 -2.56 -3.65 10.26
CA LEU A 464 -3.57 -4.08 11.23
C LEU A 464 -2.89 -4.48 12.55
N TYR A 465 -3.46 -4.03 13.66
CA TYR A 465 -3.03 -4.44 15.00
C TYR A 465 -4.02 -5.45 15.57
N ASN A 466 -3.51 -6.43 16.32
CA ASN A 466 -4.35 -7.38 17.04
C ASN A 466 -5.12 -6.72 18.19
N ARG A 467 -4.55 -5.62 18.73
CA ARG A 467 -5.15 -4.85 19.82
C ARG A 467 -5.10 -3.37 19.49
N TYR A 468 -6.21 -2.68 19.73
CA TYR A 468 -6.31 -1.23 19.65
C TYR A 468 -6.62 -0.65 21.03
N ILE A 469 -6.19 0.59 21.23
CA ILE A 469 -6.47 1.36 22.43
C ILE A 469 -7.63 2.28 22.06
N MET A 470 -8.77 2.09 22.71
CA MET A 470 -9.94 2.94 22.52
C MET A 470 -9.89 4.04 23.58
N THR A 471 -10.21 5.28 23.19
CA THR A 471 -10.42 6.40 24.12
C THR A 471 -11.65 7.22 23.76
N GLY A 472 -12.44 7.58 24.77
CA GLY A 472 -13.69 8.32 24.61
C GLY A 472 -14.46 8.50 25.92
N TRP A 473 -15.47 9.37 25.88
CA TRP A 473 -16.50 9.50 26.92
C TRP A 473 -17.70 8.62 26.60
N LYS A 474 -18.37 8.15 27.65
CA LYS A 474 -19.56 7.28 27.55
C LYS A 474 -20.84 8.08 27.49
N GLU A 475 -21.88 7.45 26.96
CA GLU A 475 -23.25 7.94 26.97
C GLU A 475 -23.81 8.02 28.39
N SER A 476 -23.58 6.99 29.20
CA SER A 476 -24.21 6.83 30.51
C SER A 476 -23.29 6.13 31.52
N GLY A 477 -23.73 6.08 32.78
CA GLY A 477 -22.97 5.50 33.89
C GLY A 477 -22.22 6.53 34.73
N THR A 478 -21.66 6.07 35.85
CA THR A 478 -20.98 6.93 36.84
C THR A 478 -19.66 7.49 36.33
N ASP A 479 -19.09 6.90 35.28
CA ASP A 479 -17.83 7.27 34.66
C ASP A 479 -18.00 8.04 33.35
N ALA A 480 -19.24 8.32 32.91
CA ALA A 480 -19.54 9.01 31.65
C ALA A 480 -18.93 10.41 31.53
N LYS A 481 -18.77 11.11 32.66
CA LYS A 481 -18.20 12.46 32.69
C LYS A 481 -16.70 12.49 32.49
N THR A 482 -16.03 11.39 32.85
CA THR A 482 -14.57 11.29 32.84
C THR A 482 -14.09 10.54 31.60
N LEU A 483 -13.03 11.02 30.97
CA LEU A 483 -12.44 10.34 29.81
C LEU A 483 -12.02 8.93 30.20
N GLN A 484 -12.35 7.94 29.37
CA GLN A 484 -12.02 6.54 29.61
C GLN A 484 -11.06 5.98 28.57
N ARG A 485 -10.42 4.87 28.93
CA ARG A 485 -9.63 4.01 28.05
C ARG A 485 -10.17 2.58 28.10
N ALA A 486 -10.22 1.91 26.95
CA ALA A 486 -10.33 0.45 26.86
C ALA A 486 -9.28 -0.12 25.91
N VAL A 487 -8.95 -1.41 26.06
CA VAL A 487 -8.13 -2.13 25.07
C VAL A 487 -9.00 -3.15 24.37
N LEU A 488 -9.16 -2.98 23.07
CA LEU A 488 -10.02 -3.80 22.23
C LEU A 488 -9.19 -4.81 21.46
N THR A 489 -9.81 -5.95 21.16
CA THR A 489 -9.27 -6.96 20.25
C THR A 489 -9.92 -6.78 18.89
N THR A 490 -9.10 -6.74 17.85
CA THR A 490 -9.55 -6.59 16.46
C THR A 490 -10.22 -7.87 15.99
N ILE A 491 -11.26 -7.73 15.18
CA ILE A 491 -12.00 -8.83 14.58
C ILE A 491 -11.72 -8.80 13.08
N ASP A 492 -11.41 -9.95 12.51
CA ASP A 492 -11.27 -10.12 11.07
C ASP A 492 -12.55 -9.72 10.32
N GLN A 493 -12.42 -9.18 9.10
CA GLN A 493 -13.56 -8.68 8.34
C GLN A 493 -14.62 -9.74 8.04
N ASN A 494 -14.23 -10.98 7.73
CA ASN A 494 -15.20 -12.03 7.41
C ASN A 494 -15.99 -12.41 8.66
N ASN A 495 -15.31 -12.55 9.79
CA ASN A 495 -15.97 -12.77 11.07
C ASN A 495 -16.88 -11.60 11.45
N CYS A 496 -16.46 -10.37 11.15
CA CYS A 496 -17.28 -9.20 11.42
C CYS A 496 -18.55 -9.17 10.55
N ARG A 497 -18.46 -9.49 9.26
CA ARG A 497 -19.62 -9.60 8.35
C ARG A 497 -20.66 -10.57 8.88
N VAL A 498 -20.21 -11.75 9.33
CA VAL A 498 -21.07 -12.80 9.90
C VAL A 498 -21.73 -12.31 11.18
N GLU A 499 -20.97 -11.74 12.12
CA GLU A 499 -21.52 -11.31 13.41
C GLU A 499 -22.41 -10.06 13.34
N LEU A 500 -22.21 -9.20 12.34
CA LEU A 500 -23.07 -8.04 12.10
C LEU A 500 -24.27 -8.34 11.18
N GLU A 501 -24.33 -9.54 10.60
CA GLU A 501 -25.31 -9.90 9.56
C GLU A 501 -25.30 -8.91 8.38
N ASN A 502 -24.12 -8.36 8.07
CA ASN A 502 -23.93 -7.35 7.03
C ASN A 502 -22.92 -7.84 5.98
N PRO A 503 -23.40 -8.41 4.86
CA PRO A 503 -22.51 -8.93 3.81
C PRO A 503 -21.81 -7.81 3.01
N GLN A 504 -22.29 -6.56 3.09
CA GLN A 504 -21.76 -5.42 2.35
C GLN A 504 -20.65 -4.66 3.10
N LEU A 505 -20.24 -5.14 4.28
CA LEU A 505 -19.18 -4.50 5.05
C LEU A 505 -17.85 -4.53 4.28
N ASP A 506 -17.29 -3.37 3.96
CA ASP A 506 -16.06 -3.22 3.18
C ASP A 506 -14.84 -2.90 4.06
N ASP A 507 -13.68 -2.69 3.42
CA ASP A 507 -12.40 -2.37 4.05
C ASP A 507 -12.31 -0.96 4.65
N ARG A 508 -13.39 -0.16 4.57
CA ARG A 508 -13.51 1.14 5.24
C ARG A 508 -13.98 1.00 6.68
N THR A 509 -14.33 -0.21 7.12
CA THR A 509 -14.76 -0.47 8.50
C THR A 509 -13.79 -1.41 9.21
N ILE A 510 -13.33 -0.97 10.39
CA ILE A 510 -12.59 -1.78 11.36
C ILE A 510 -13.57 -2.28 12.41
N CYS A 511 -13.53 -3.58 12.68
CA CYS A 511 -14.32 -4.17 13.75
C CYS A 511 -13.45 -4.52 14.94
N ALA A 512 -13.92 -4.19 16.14
CA ALA A 512 -13.23 -4.55 17.37
C ALA A 512 -14.23 -4.93 18.47
N ARG A 513 -13.73 -5.61 19.50
CA ARG A 513 -14.50 -5.93 20.70
C ARG A 513 -13.66 -5.84 21.96
N ASN A 514 -14.33 -5.58 23.08
CA ASN A 514 -13.74 -5.81 24.38
C ASN A 514 -13.54 -7.32 24.59
N PRO A 515 -12.31 -7.80 24.93
CA PRO A 515 -12.06 -9.21 25.20
C PRO A 515 -12.73 -9.72 26.49
N ASN A 516 -13.15 -8.84 27.40
CA ASN A 516 -13.78 -9.22 28.66
C ASN A 516 -15.30 -9.42 28.50
N ASN A 517 -15.78 -10.58 28.99
CA ASN A 517 -17.10 -11.23 28.81
C ASN A 517 -18.37 -10.37 28.54
N ARG A 518 -19.15 -10.81 27.54
CA ARG A 518 -20.29 -10.17 26.83
C ARG A 518 -21.59 -9.91 27.64
N SER A 519 -21.70 -10.34 28.90
CA SER A 519 -23.01 -10.32 29.59
C SER A 519 -23.01 -9.71 31.00
N ARG A 520 -21.85 -9.31 31.52
CA ARG A 520 -21.70 -8.83 32.92
C ARG A 520 -20.53 -7.87 33.14
N SER A 521 -19.91 -7.32 32.10
CA SER A 521 -18.81 -6.37 32.32
C SER A 521 -19.38 -4.98 32.63
N PRO A 522 -19.17 -4.39 33.83
CA PRO A 522 -19.38 -2.95 34.03
C PRO A 522 -18.46 -2.09 33.15
N MET A 523 -17.51 -2.71 32.44
CA MET A 523 -16.63 -2.11 31.43
C MET A 523 -17.10 -2.37 29.99
N CYS A 524 -18.35 -2.79 29.79
CA CYS A 524 -18.96 -2.76 28.48
C CYS A 524 -19.45 -1.34 28.22
N ASN A 525 -18.90 -0.73 27.18
CA ASN A 525 -18.86 0.72 27.10
C ASN A 525 -19.71 1.21 25.93
N ASP A 526 -20.79 1.85 26.30
CA ASP A 526 -21.66 2.76 25.56
C ASP A 526 -20.92 4.04 25.16
N TYR A 527 -19.73 3.91 24.57
CA TYR A 527 -18.96 5.05 24.11
C TYR A 527 -19.71 5.83 23.05
N MET A 528 -19.71 7.15 23.20
CA MET A 528 -20.38 8.05 22.26
C MET A 528 -19.73 7.95 20.87
N PRO A 529 -20.49 8.23 19.79
CA PRO A 529 -19.93 8.29 18.44
C PRO A 529 -18.77 9.30 18.37
N GLY A 530 -17.81 9.03 17.50
CA GLY A 530 -16.57 9.80 17.38
C GLY A 530 -15.49 9.44 18.42
N SER A 531 -15.75 8.47 19.30
CA SER A 531 -14.69 7.82 20.10
C SER A 531 -13.68 7.16 19.18
N ILE A 532 -12.41 7.10 19.58
CA ILE A 532 -11.34 6.70 18.65
C ILE A 532 -10.69 5.40 19.05
N ILE A 533 -10.19 4.67 18.05
CA ILE A 533 -9.19 3.62 18.22
C ILE A 533 -7.84 4.08 17.68
N GLN A 534 -6.80 3.76 18.44
CA GLN A 534 -5.43 4.17 18.17
C GLN A 534 -4.45 3.05 18.53
N ALA A 535 -3.25 3.10 17.94
CA ALA A 535 -2.17 2.17 18.22
C ALA A 535 -0.84 2.92 18.37
N ILE A 536 0.08 2.34 19.14
CA ILE A 536 1.42 2.89 19.35
C ILE A 536 2.36 2.34 18.28
N GLU A 537 2.92 3.21 17.45
CA GLU A 537 3.94 2.83 16.49
C GLU A 537 5.26 2.55 17.21
N LYS A 538 5.82 1.34 17.05
CA LYS A 538 7.03 0.92 17.77
C LYS A 538 8.27 1.80 17.50
N LYS A 539 8.42 2.31 16.28
CA LYS A 539 9.62 3.06 15.85
C LYS A 539 9.64 4.49 16.40
N SER A 540 8.53 5.21 16.23
CA SER A 540 8.40 6.60 16.71
C SER A 540 7.92 6.69 18.15
N ASN A 541 7.31 5.60 18.65
CA ASN A 541 6.66 5.51 19.95
C ASN A 541 5.59 6.58 20.16
N ARG A 542 4.78 6.77 19.12
CA ARG A 542 3.66 7.72 19.08
C ARG A 542 2.35 7.00 18.87
N TYR A 543 1.27 7.59 19.39
CA TYR A 543 -0.10 7.18 19.10
C TYR A 543 -0.50 7.64 17.70
N LEU A 544 -0.94 6.68 16.90
CA LEU A 544 -1.52 6.90 15.58
C LEU A 544 -3.01 6.58 15.62
N LEU A 545 -3.80 7.45 14.99
CA LEU A 545 -5.23 7.27 14.81
C LEU A 545 -5.50 6.20 13.75
N TYR A 546 -6.32 5.20 14.09
CA TYR A 546 -6.72 4.16 13.15
C TYR A 546 -8.21 4.18 12.83
N GLY A 547 -9.06 4.63 13.76
CA GLY A 547 -10.49 4.72 13.47
C GLY A 547 -11.33 5.52 14.43
N LEU A 548 -12.55 5.85 13.98
CA LEU A 548 -13.57 6.57 14.76
C LEU A 548 -14.86 5.76 14.80
N GLN A 549 -15.45 5.64 15.98
CA GLN A 549 -16.66 4.88 16.23
C GLN A 549 -17.88 5.56 15.61
N THR A 550 -18.65 4.83 14.82
CA THR A 550 -19.80 5.39 14.08
C THR A 550 -21.07 5.49 14.91
N SER A 551 -21.28 4.56 15.84
CA SER A 551 -22.50 4.47 16.65
C SER A 551 -22.23 3.94 18.05
N ILE A 552 -23.18 4.14 18.96
CA ILE A 552 -23.12 3.59 20.30
C ILE A 552 -23.29 2.06 20.22
N SER A 553 -22.39 1.32 20.86
CA SER A 553 -22.44 -0.14 20.91
C SER A 553 -22.64 -0.62 22.34
N TYR A 554 -23.61 -1.53 22.53
CA TYR A 554 -23.93 -2.12 23.83
C TYR A 554 -23.33 -3.53 24.00
N CYS A 555 -22.15 -3.79 23.41
CA CYS A 555 -21.38 -5.04 23.53
C CYS A 555 -22.01 -6.35 23.04
N SER A 556 -23.27 -6.34 22.60
CA SER A 556 -23.94 -7.51 22.03
C SER A 556 -23.41 -7.86 20.63
N ARG A 557 -22.86 -6.87 19.94
CA ARG A 557 -22.27 -6.97 18.59
C ARG A 557 -20.86 -6.34 18.57
N PRO A 558 -20.02 -6.68 17.58
CA PRO A 558 -18.78 -5.95 17.31
C PRO A 558 -19.00 -4.43 17.24
N GLU A 559 -18.08 -3.66 17.81
CA GLU A 559 -18.01 -2.22 17.59
C GLU A 559 -17.44 -1.94 16.20
N GLN A 560 -17.96 -0.91 15.54
CA GLN A 560 -17.59 -0.51 14.18
C GLN A 560 -16.88 0.84 14.20
N TYR A 561 -15.76 0.91 13.51
CA TYR A 561 -14.91 2.09 13.43
C TYR A 561 -14.61 2.41 11.96
N ILE A 562 -14.71 3.68 11.57
CA ILE A 562 -14.27 4.18 10.25
C ILE A 562 -12.76 4.03 10.17
N ALA A 563 -12.24 3.33 9.15
CA ALA A 563 -10.81 3.13 8.93
C ALA A 563 -10.15 4.40 8.38
N ILE A 564 -9.44 5.17 9.22
CA ILE A 564 -8.87 6.47 8.83
C ILE A 564 -7.85 6.37 7.68
N SER A 565 -7.14 5.25 7.56
CA SER A 565 -6.21 5.00 6.47
C SER A 565 -6.87 5.12 5.08
N LYS A 566 -8.17 4.79 4.96
CA LYS A 566 -8.96 4.88 3.71
C LYS A 566 -9.42 6.30 3.36
N TYR A 567 -9.32 7.24 4.30
CA TYR A 567 -9.77 8.63 4.14
C TYR A 567 -8.63 9.64 4.11
N MET A 568 -7.37 9.21 4.21
CA MET A 568 -6.20 10.09 4.29
C MET A 568 -6.11 11.11 3.15
N GLN A 569 -6.38 10.69 1.91
CA GLN A 569 -6.37 11.59 0.76
C GLN A 569 -7.41 12.71 0.92
N TRP A 570 -8.66 12.32 1.22
CA TRP A 570 -9.75 13.27 1.40
C TRP A 570 -9.51 14.24 2.56
N ILE A 571 -8.94 13.76 3.67
CA ILE A 571 -8.55 14.64 4.79
C ILE A 571 -7.57 15.69 4.29
N LEU A 572 -6.52 15.27 3.58
CA LEU A 572 -5.48 16.16 3.07
C LEU A 572 -5.99 17.16 2.02
N ASP A 573 -6.93 16.75 1.18
CA ASP A 573 -7.57 17.61 0.17
C ASP A 573 -8.36 18.76 0.81
N ASN A 574 -8.89 18.57 2.02
CA ASN A 574 -9.81 19.51 2.69
C ASN A 574 -9.18 20.35 3.81
N ILE A 575 -8.01 19.97 4.33
CA ILE A 575 -7.29 20.80 5.31
C ILE A 575 -6.55 21.97 4.66
N ARG A 576 -6.38 23.07 5.40
CA ARG A 576 -5.65 24.29 4.98
C ARG A 576 -4.83 24.84 6.16
N GLY A 577 -3.71 25.50 5.86
CA GLY A 577 -2.73 25.99 6.86
C GLY A 577 -3.20 27.18 7.69
#